data_AF-A0A9P0C1J7-F1
#
_entry.id   AF-A0A9P0C1J7-F1
#
_cell.length_a   1.000
_cell.length_b   1.000
_cell.length_c   1.000
_cell.angle_alpha   90.00
_cell.angle_beta   90.00
_cell.angle_gamma   90.00
#
_symmetry.space_group_name_H-M   'P 1'
#
loop_
_entity.id
_entity.type
_entity.pdbx_description
1 polymer ?
#
loop_
_entity_poly.entity_id
_entity_poly.type
_entity_poly.pdbx_seq_one_letter_code
_entity_poly.pdbx_strand_id
1 'polypeptide(L)'
;MIPPVKRLRRTAISHVFSDNDGAINICGCITDIYETCMFLNKFFRGVTEFSDMTTEEFVNTYTCLGRLNATDFSSRCSHVSDDQIPDANAPEAFDWRKKNVVTRIKHQHQCGSCYAFSSTGHIESQYAIKNQRLVELSEQQIVDCDRNSNGCQGGTMSGAFSTIINQGGIELESSYPYTGQQGQCRFQPGKAMVRLTGCKSYNLSSQEKLKQLLLSVGPIAIAVRAGNFRPYHGGIMTDEYCGKGGINHAVLLVGYGTENGHPYWLVKNSWGTIWGERGYFKVTRAEGSESCGIFNNFMATATIM
;
A
#
# COMPACT_ATOMS: atom_id res chain seq x y z
N MET A 1 37.25 31.13 -14.34
CA MET A 1 36.51 31.10 -13.06
C MET A 1 35.06 31.43 -13.35
N ILE A 2 34.18 30.43 -13.30
CA ILE A 2 32.73 30.58 -13.50
C ILE A 2 32.12 30.73 -12.09
N PRO A 3 31.34 31.77 -11.79
CA PRO A 3 30.74 31.91 -10.48
C PRO A 3 29.63 30.86 -10.27
N PRO A 4 29.35 30.46 -9.01
CA PRO A 4 28.40 29.40 -8.72
C PRO A 4 26.96 29.85 -9.02
N VAL A 5 26.21 29.00 -9.72
CA VAL A 5 24.77 29.17 -9.95
C VAL A 5 24.04 28.99 -8.60
N LYS A 6 23.47 30.08 -8.07
CA LYS A 6 22.56 30.03 -6.93
C LYS A 6 21.32 29.19 -7.30
N ARG A 7 21.07 28.14 -6.51
CA ARG A 7 19.83 27.34 -6.53
C ARG A 7 18.64 28.28 -6.25
N LEU A 8 17.92 28.68 -7.29
CA LEU A 8 16.67 29.41 -7.15
C LEU A 8 15.62 28.43 -6.61
N ARG A 9 15.13 28.68 -5.39
CA ARG A 9 13.90 28.06 -4.88
C ARG A 9 12.78 28.41 -5.86
N ARG A 10 12.22 27.41 -6.55
CA ARG A 10 11.02 27.61 -7.38
C ARG A 10 9.84 27.82 -6.45
N THR A 11 9.53 29.09 -6.17
CA THR A 11 8.28 29.49 -5.54
C THR A 11 7.15 29.16 -6.53
N ALA A 12 6.21 28.32 -6.12
CA ALA A 12 4.99 28.08 -6.88
C ALA A 12 4.18 29.39 -6.92
N ILE A 13 4.03 29.97 -8.11
CA ILE A 13 3.17 31.13 -8.32
C ILE A 13 1.85 30.59 -8.86
N SER A 14 0.78 30.70 -8.08
CA SER A 14 -0.58 30.50 -8.56
C SER A 14 -1.07 31.81 -9.20
N HIS A 15 -1.41 31.77 -10.48
CA HIS A 15 -2.23 32.81 -11.09
C HIS A 15 -3.63 32.24 -11.34
N VAL A 16 -4.64 32.96 -10.85
CA VAL A 16 -6.05 32.62 -10.98
C VAL A 16 -6.60 33.40 -12.17
N PHE A 17 -7.19 32.70 -13.15
CA PHE A 17 -7.98 33.33 -14.20
C PHE A 17 -9.37 32.70 -14.21
N SER A 18 -10.41 33.54 -14.30
CA SER A 18 -11.81 33.13 -14.38
C SER A 18 -12.30 33.22 -15.82
N ASP A 19 -13.01 32.20 -16.30
CA ASP A 19 -13.94 32.34 -17.41
C ASP A 19 -15.40 32.22 -16.90
N ASN A 20 -16.30 32.82 -17.67
CA ASN A 20 -17.64 33.32 -17.28
C ASN A 20 -18.69 32.32 -16.75
N ASP A 21 -18.36 31.04 -16.51
CA ASP A 21 -19.32 30.02 -16.07
C ASP A 21 -19.06 29.44 -14.66
N GLY A 22 -18.24 30.10 -13.83
CA GLY A 22 -18.18 29.82 -12.39
C GLY A 22 -17.52 28.48 -11.98
N ALA A 23 -16.86 27.77 -12.90
CA ALA A 23 -16.00 26.65 -12.57
C ALA A 23 -14.59 27.12 -12.18
N ILE A 24 -14.15 26.82 -10.95
CA ILE A 24 -12.79 27.13 -10.48
C ILE A 24 -11.83 26.11 -11.13
N ASN A 25 -11.10 26.53 -12.15
CA ASN A 25 -10.05 25.74 -12.80
C ASN A 25 -8.67 26.11 -12.23
N ILE A 26 -7.92 25.12 -11.74
CA ILE A 26 -6.54 25.29 -11.26
C ILE A 26 -5.60 24.61 -12.26
N CYS A 27 -4.87 25.39 -13.06
CA CYS A 27 -3.84 24.91 -13.98
C CYS A 27 -2.56 25.78 -13.86
N GLY A 28 -1.51 25.28 -13.20
CA GLY A 28 -0.13 25.81 -13.19
C GLY A 28 0.99 24.76 -13.37
N CYS A 29 2.00 25.10 -14.19
CA CYS A 29 2.96 24.23 -14.91
C CYS A 29 3.83 23.24 -14.10
N ILE A 30 3.73 21.93 -14.44
CA ILE A 30 4.80 20.93 -14.50
C ILE A 30 4.51 20.10 -15.76
N THR A 31 5.49 19.99 -16.67
CA THR A 31 5.32 19.55 -18.07
C THR A 31 4.73 18.15 -18.30
N ASP A 32 4.54 17.33 -17.26
CA ASP A 32 3.99 15.96 -17.36
C ASP A 32 2.58 15.76 -16.76
N ILE A 33 1.96 16.83 -16.25
CA ILE A 33 0.66 16.77 -15.53
C ILE A 33 -0.52 17.28 -16.40
N TYR A 34 -0.26 17.86 -17.59
CA TYR A 34 -1.22 18.76 -18.25
C TYR A 34 -2.20 18.21 -19.30
N GLU A 35 -2.29 16.90 -19.57
CA GLU A 35 -3.17 16.42 -20.66
C GLU A 35 -4.32 15.48 -20.24
N THR A 36 -4.95 15.66 -19.08
CA THR A 36 -6.19 14.91 -18.82
C THR A 36 -7.20 15.64 -17.96
N CYS A 37 -7.61 16.83 -18.38
CA CYS A 37 -8.92 17.39 -18.02
C CYS A 37 -9.89 17.22 -19.21
N MET A 38 -10.36 16.01 -19.43
CA MET A 38 -11.50 15.74 -20.31
C MET A 38 -12.44 14.73 -19.66
N PHE A 39 -13.71 15.11 -19.61
CA PHE A 39 -14.87 14.52 -18.93
C PHE A 39 -15.31 13.12 -19.44
N LEU A 40 -14.37 12.20 -19.66
CA LEU A 40 -14.63 10.80 -20.06
C LEU A 40 -13.78 9.76 -19.31
N ASN A 41 -12.91 10.18 -18.39
CA ASN A 41 -11.82 9.32 -17.92
C ASN A 41 -12.05 8.70 -16.53
N LYS A 42 -11.83 7.38 -16.50
CA LYS A 42 -11.92 6.48 -15.34
C LYS A 42 -10.93 6.82 -14.22
N PHE A 43 -9.96 7.70 -14.44
CA PHE A 43 -8.82 8.00 -13.59
C PHE A 43 -8.40 9.47 -13.78
N PHE A 44 -8.01 10.15 -12.70
CA PHE A 44 -7.50 11.52 -12.76
C PHE A 44 -6.22 11.71 -11.93
N ARG A 45 -5.34 12.54 -12.49
CA ARG A 45 -4.04 12.91 -11.94
C ARG A 45 -4.10 14.29 -11.32
N GLY A 46 -3.23 14.54 -10.33
CA GLY A 46 -3.16 15.84 -9.67
C GLY A 46 -1.79 16.09 -9.05
N VAL A 47 -1.62 17.32 -8.56
CA VAL A 47 -0.45 17.70 -7.76
C VAL A 47 -0.53 16.98 -6.42
N THR A 48 0.49 16.19 -6.13
CA THR A 48 0.73 15.51 -4.84
C THR A 48 2.05 15.99 -4.24
N GLU A 49 2.34 15.61 -2.99
CA GLU A 49 3.63 15.87 -2.33
C GLU A 49 4.85 15.25 -3.05
N PHE A 50 4.61 14.38 -4.05
CA PHE A 50 5.65 13.72 -4.84
C PHE A 50 5.87 14.37 -6.21
N SER A 51 5.23 15.51 -6.49
CA SER A 51 5.19 16.12 -7.83
C SER A 51 6.52 16.74 -8.26
N ASP A 52 7.42 17.02 -7.33
CA ASP A 52 8.76 17.56 -7.58
C ASP A 52 9.84 16.47 -7.70
N MET A 53 9.47 15.20 -7.52
CA MET A 53 10.37 14.05 -7.62
C MET A 53 10.28 13.40 -8.99
N THR A 54 11.39 12.85 -9.48
CA THR A 54 11.38 11.91 -10.61
C THR A 54 10.73 10.58 -10.22
N THR A 55 10.33 9.76 -11.22
CA THR A 55 9.86 8.39 -10.96
C THR A 55 10.89 7.59 -10.16
N GLU A 56 12.17 7.70 -10.53
CA GLU A 56 13.24 6.94 -9.90
C GLU A 56 13.45 7.36 -8.44
N GLU A 57 13.53 8.67 -8.16
CA GLU A 57 13.64 9.17 -6.79
C GLU A 57 12.48 8.70 -5.92
N PHE A 58 11.26 8.77 -6.45
CA PHE A 58 10.07 8.34 -5.73
C PHE A 58 10.08 6.84 -5.43
N VAL A 59 10.32 6.01 -6.44
CA VAL A 59 10.38 4.55 -6.27
C VAL A 59 11.47 4.18 -5.26
N ASN A 60 12.65 4.79 -5.35
CA ASN A 60 13.77 4.50 -4.46
C ASN A 60 13.54 4.97 -3.01
N THR A 61 12.66 5.94 -2.77
CA THR A 61 12.48 6.57 -1.45
C THR A 61 11.19 6.11 -0.74
N TYR A 62 10.10 5.95 -1.48
CA TYR A 62 8.75 5.73 -0.94
C TYR A 62 8.18 4.34 -1.24
N THR A 63 8.93 3.49 -1.93
CA THR A 63 8.56 2.08 -2.16
C THR A 63 9.63 1.16 -1.56
N CYS A 64 9.33 -0.13 -1.42
CA CYS A 64 10.11 -1.07 -0.60
C CYS A 64 10.79 -2.17 -1.42
N LEU A 65 10.38 -2.47 -2.65
CA LEU A 65 10.75 -3.73 -3.32
C LEU A 65 11.52 -3.57 -4.64
N GLY A 66 12.01 -2.37 -4.98
CA GLY A 66 12.74 -2.13 -6.25
C GLY A 66 14.01 -2.97 -6.48
N ARG A 67 14.42 -3.80 -5.50
CA ARG A 67 15.63 -4.65 -5.54
C ARG A 67 15.46 -6.03 -4.88
N LEU A 68 14.25 -6.45 -4.50
CA LEU A 68 14.05 -7.65 -3.69
C LEU A 68 13.55 -8.82 -4.54
N ASN A 69 14.29 -9.93 -4.61
CA ASN A 69 13.72 -11.18 -5.09
C ASN A 69 12.92 -11.83 -3.96
N ALA A 70 11.73 -12.37 -4.26
CA ALA A 70 10.93 -13.12 -3.28
C ALA A 70 11.69 -14.31 -2.66
N THR A 71 12.70 -14.83 -3.38
CA THR A 71 13.61 -15.88 -2.91
C THR A 71 14.64 -15.42 -1.89
N ASP A 72 14.89 -14.11 -1.78
CA ASP A 72 15.90 -13.56 -0.87
C ASP A 72 15.43 -13.61 0.60
N PHE A 73 14.13 -13.90 0.81
CA PHE A 73 13.52 -13.93 2.13
C PHE A 73 12.95 -15.32 2.45
N SER A 74 13.70 -16.06 3.25
CA SER A 74 13.25 -17.30 3.89
C SER A 74 12.08 -16.99 4.86
N SER A 75 10.84 -17.09 4.39
CA SER A 75 9.66 -17.05 5.26
C SER A 75 9.23 -18.46 5.65
N ARG A 76 8.84 -18.67 6.91
CA ARG A 76 8.24 -19.94 7.38
C ARG A 76 6.72 -20.01 7.13
N CYS A 77 6.18 -19.09 6.33
CA CYS A 77 4.75 -19.04 6.05
C CYS A 77 4.35 -20.17 5.10
N SER A 78 3.20 -20.81 5.36
CA SER A 78 2.71 -21.88 4.50
C SER A 78 2.29 -21.31 3.14
N HIS A 79 2.64 -22.01 2.06
CA HIS A 79 2.26 -21.61 0.71
C HIS A 79 0.85 -22.11 0.37
N VAL A 80 0.05 -21.24 -0.26
CA VAL A 80 -1.33 -21.52 -0.65
C VAL A 80 -1.57 -21.12 -2.11
N SER A 81 -2.12 -22.04 -2.90
CA SER A 81 -2.54 -21.83 -4.30
C SER A 81 -4.07 -21.75 -4.44
N ASP A 82 -4.54 -21.41 -5.64
CA ASP A 82 -5.96 -21.22 -5.96
C ASP A 82 -6.85 -22.42 -5.56
N ASP A 83 -6.38 -23.66 -5.77
CA ASP A 83 -7.11 -24.91 -5.48
C ASP A 83 -7.38 -25.12 -3.98
N GLN A 84 -6.60 -24.46 -3.12
CA GLN A 84 -6.72 -24.58 -1.67
C GLN A 84 -7.63 -23.49 -1.06
N ILE A 85 -8.10 -22.53 -1.87
CA ILE A 85 -9.07 -21.53 -1.42
C ILE A 85 -10.49 -22.10 -1.63
N PRO A 86 -11.28 -22.29 -0.54
CA PRO A 86 -12.62 -22.85 -0.66
C PRO A 86 -13.53 -21.98 -1.52
N ASP A 87 -14.34 -22.62 -2.35
CA ASP A 87 -15.36 -21.91 -3.11
C ASP A 87 -16.44 -21.35 -2.20
N ALA A 88 -16.75 -20.08 -2.41
CA ALA A 88 -17.80 -19.37 -1.72
C ALA A 88 -18.40 -18.31 -2.66
N ASN A 89 -19.68 -18.01 -2.47
CA ASN A 89 -20.33 -16.93 -3.21
C ASN A 89 -19.81 -15.58 -2.67
N ALA A 90 -19.01 -14.90 -3.48
CA ALA A 90 -18.55 -13.55 -3.17
C ALA A 90 -19.47 -12.52 -3.86
N PRO A 91 -20.00 -11.51 -3.14
CA PRO A 91 -20.84 -10.47 -3.72
C PRO A 91 -20.12 -9.70 -4.84
N GLU A 92 -20.85 -8.89 -5.60
CA GLU A 92 -20.25 -8.06 -6.67
C GLU A 92 -19.36 -6.93 -6.12
N ALA A 93 -19.66 -6.45 -4.91
CA ALA A 93 -18.89 -5.41 -4.23
C ALA A 93 -18.78 -5.71 -2.74
N PHE A 94 -17.61 -5.39 -2.17
CA PHE A 94 -17.36 -5.54 -0.75
C PHE A 94 -16.30 -4.53 -0.28
N ASP A 95 -16.49 -3.96 0.92
CA ASP A 95 -15.59 -2.95 1.48
C ASP A 95 -15.44 -3.14 3.00
N TRP A 96 -14.26 -3.60 3.43
CA TRP A 96 -13.95 -3.82 4.85
C TRP A 96 -13.95 -2.54 5.67
N ARG A 97 -13.79 -1.36 5.06
CA ARG A 97 -13.89 -0.07 5.77
C ARG A 97 -15.28 0.11 6.38
N LYS A 98 -16.32 -0.37 5.68
CA LYS A 98 -17.72 -0.34 6.15
C LYS A 98 -18.01 -1.28 7.33
N LYS A 99 -17.05 -2.17 7.67
CA LYS A 99 -17.13 -3.08 8.82
C LYS A 99 -16.36 -2.57 10.03
N ASN A 100 -15.76 -1.39 9.96
CA ASN A 100 -14.96 -0.78 11.04
C ASN A 100 -13.77 -1.66 11.49
N VAL A 101 -13.13 -2.36 10.55
CA VAL A 101 -11.96 -3.21 10.82
C VAL A 101 -10.69 -2.71 10.13
N VAL A 102 -10.71 -1.51 9.54
CA VAL A 102 -9.57 -0.90 8.87
C VAL A 102 -9.20 0.38 9.63
N THR A 103 -7.98 0.43 10.17
CA THR A 103 -7.44 1.61 10.86
C THR A 103 -7.30 2.81 9.92
N ARG A 104 -7.06 4.00 10.47
CA ARG A 104 -6.80 5.21 9.68
C ARG A 104 -5.60 5.04 8.73
N ILE A 105 -5.51 5.91 7.74
CA ILE A 105 -4.32 6.02 6.90
C ILE A 105 -3.16 6.53 7.73
N LYS A 106 -1.98 5.93 7.52
CA LYS A 106 -0.70 6.34 8.11
C LYS A 106 0.24 6.86 7.00
N HIS A 107 1.41 7.36 7.39
CA HIS A 107 2.39 7.92 6.46
C HIS A 107 3.79 7.34 6.74
N GLN A 108 4.39 6.68 5.75
CA GLN A 108 5.70 6.03 5.89
C GLN A 108 6.89 6.99 5.76
N HIS A 109 6.66 8.21 5.28
CA HIS A 109 7.73 9.20 5.04
C HIS A 109 8.82 8.65 4.10
N GLN A 110 10.04 9.17 4.20
CA GLN A 110 11.16 8.83 3.32
C GLN A 110 11.86 7.53 3.77
N CYS A 111 11.07 6.46 3.88
CA CYS A 111 11.53 5.13 4.29
C CYS A 111 10.78 4.08 3.48
N GLY A 112 11.51 3.17 2.83
CA GLY A 112 10.99 2.02 2.08
C GLY A 112 10.44 0.93 3.01
N SER A 113 9.48 1.31 3.86
CA SER A 113 8.87 0.46 4.90
C SER A 113 7.43 0.08 4.59
N CYS A 114 6.98 0.24 3.35
CA CYS A 114 5.61 -0.13 2.96
C CYS A 114 5.21 -1.57 3.34
N TYR A 115 6.17 -2.50 3.34
CA TYR A 115 5.94 -3.88 3.80
C TYR A 115 5.51 -3.92 5.29
N ALA A 116 6.11 -3.09 6.14
CA ALA A 116 5.72 -2.98 7.55
C ALA A 116 4.30 -2.44 7.70
N PHE A 117 3.93 -1.38 6.97
CA PHE A 117 2.57 -0.81 6.98
C PHE A 117 1.51 -1.76 6.42
N SER A 118 1.84 -2.53 5.37
CA SER A 118 0.97 -3.56 4.82
C SER A 118 0.75 -4.69 5.84
N SER A 119 1.83 -5.15 6.49
CA SER A 119 1.78 -6.17 7.53
C SER A 119 0.99 -5.72 8.77
N THR A 120 1.27 -4.55 9.33
CA THR A 120 0.52 -4.03 10.48
C THR A 120 -0.94 -3.83 10.12
N GLY A 121 -1.26 -3.24 8.97
CA GLY A 121 -2.63 -3.05 8.51
C GLY A 121 -3.43 -4.37 8.42
N HIS A 122 -2.79 -5.45 7.99
CA HIS A 122 -3.40 -6.78 8.00
C HIS A 122 -3.66 -7.26 9.44
N ILE A 123 -2.66 -7.22 10.32
CA ILE A 123 -2.77 -7.71 11.70
C ILE A 123 -3.79 -6.89 12.52
N GLU A 124 -3.80 -5.57 12.35
CA GLU A 124 -4.78 -4.65 12.94
C GLU A 124 -6.20 -5.04 12.52
N SER A 125 -6.39 -5.40 11.25
CA SER A 125 -7.69 -5.84 10.73
C SER A 125 -8.10 -7.20 11.29
N GLN A 126 -7.18 -8.17 11.38
CA GLN A 126 -7.44 -9.45 12.05
C GLN A 126 -7.88 -9.25 13.50
N TYR A 127 -7.16 -8.36 14.21
CA TYR A 127 -7.48 -8.03 15.60
C TYR A 127 -8.86 -7.40 15.73
N ALA A 128 -9.21 -6.46 14.85
CA ALA A 128 -10.52 -5.82 14.86
C ALA A 128 -11.66 -6.77 14.49
N ILE A 129 -11.46 -7.68 13.53
CA ILE A 129 -12.45 -8.71 13.18
C ILE A 129 -12.74 -9.61 14.38
N LYS A 130 -11.70 -10.07 15.08
CA LYS A 130 -11.84 -10.99 16.22
C LYS A 130 -12.37 -10.31 17.48
N ASN A 131 -11.87 -9.11 17.80
CA ASN A 131 -12.09 -8.45 19.09
C ASN A 131 -13.04 -7.25 19.02
N GLN A 132 -13.56 -6.92 17.83
CA GLN A 132 -14.47 -5.79 17.59
C GLN A 132 -13.88 -4.43 18.03
N ARG A 133 -12.55 -4.29 17.99
CA ARG A 133 -11.83 -3.10 18.44
C ARG A 133 -10.61 -2.85 17.57
N LEU A 134 -10.46 -1.60 17.11
CA LEU A 134 -9.26 -1.16 16.40
C LEU A 134 -8.10 -0.93 17.38
N VAL A 135 -6.91 -1.32 16.94
CA VAL A 135 -5.62 -1.00 17.56
C VAL A 135 -4.69 -0.48 16.48
N GLU A 136 -3.75 0.39 16.85
CA GLU A 136 -2.66 0.78 15.96
C GLU A 136 -1.39 0.07 16.43
N LEU A 137 -0.80 -0.75 15.57
CA LEU A 137 0.39 -1.54 15.84
C LEU A 137 1.64 -0.85 15.31
N SER A 138 2.79 -1.17 15.93
CA SER A 138 4.06 -0.52 15.62
C SER A 138 4.68 -1.01 14.32
N GLU A 139 4.65 -0.16 13.28
CA GLU A 139 5.48 -0.39 12.09
C GLU A 139 6.97 -0.35 12.42
N GLN A 140 7.36 0.50 13.38
CA GLN A 140 8.76 0.68 13.76
C GLN A 140 9.39 -0.59 14.33
N GLN A 141 8.62 -1.38 15.08
CA GLN A 141 9.08 -2.68 15.55
C GLN A 141 9.47 -3.57 14.36
N ILE A 142 8.67 -3.61 13.29
CA ILE A 142 9.00 -4.41 12.10
C ILE A 142 10.26 -3.85 11.43
N VAL A 143 10.34 -2.53 11.25
CA VAL A 143 11.49 -1.86 10.62
C VAL A 143 12.80 -2.14 11.38
N ASP A 144 12.78 -2.10 12.71
CA ASP A 144 13.98 -2.24 13.54
C ASP A 144 14.35 -3.70 13.83
N CYS A 145 13.35 -4.58 13.93
CA CYS A 145 13.54 -5.93 14.47
C CYS A 145 13.45 -7.06 13.43
N ASP A 146 12.92 -6.82 12.22
CA ASP A 146 12.89 -7.83 11.17
C ASP A 146 14.26 -8.03 10.54
N ARG A 147 15.00 -9.00 11.06
CA ARG A 147 16.33 -9.40 10.56
C ARG A 147 16.29 -10.09 9.21
N ASN A 148 15.11 -10.51 8.75
CA ASN A 148 14.90 -11.01 7.40
C ASN A 148 14.46 -9.88 6.46
N SER A 149 14.61 -8.61 6.84
CA SER A 149 14.33 -7.45 6.00
C SER A 149 15.48 -6.44 6.16
N ASN A 150 15.47 -5.38 5.36
CA ASN A 150 16.51 -4.36 5.33
C ASN A 150 15.99 -3.01 5.83
N GLY A 151 15.06 -3.03 6.81
CA GLY A 151 14.45 -1.83 7.39
C GLY A 151 13.89 -0.89 6.33
N CYS A 152 14.40 0.34 6.25
CA CYS A 152 13.98 1.32 5.26
C CYS A 152 14.42 1.03 3.82
N GLN A 153 15.21 -0.02 3.58
CA GLN A 153 15.61 -0.46 2.24
C GLN A 153 14.72 -1.59 1.70
N GLY A 154 13.68 -1.98 2.44
CA GLY A 154 12.69 -2.96 1.98
C GLY A 154 12.61 -4.23 2.81
N GLY A 155 11.53 -4.97 2.58
CA GLY A 155 11.22 -6.23 3.24
C GLY A 155 9.99 -6.87 2.63
N THR A 156 9.58 -8.02 3.16
CA THR A 156 8.37 -8.72 2.70
C THR A 156 7.38 -8.89 3.84
N MET A 157 6.09 -8.94 3.51
CA MET A 157 5.04 -9.08 4.52
C MET A 157 5.09 -10.45 5.21
N SER A 158 5.41 -11.51 4.46
CA SER A 158 5.64 -12.85 5.01
C SER A 158 6.88 -12.90 5.92
N GLY A 159 7.97 -12.21 5.57
CA GLY A 159 9.14 -12.02 6.43
C GLY A 159 8.78 -11.33 7.74
N ALA A 160 8.04 -10.21 7.67
CA ALA A 160 7.56 -9.49 8.83
C ALA A 160 6.66 -10.35 9.74
N PHE A 161 5.72 -11.12 9.17
CA PHE A 161 4.88 -12.03 9.94
C PHE A 161 5.69 -13.12 10.64
N SER A 162 6.61 -13.76 9.93
CA SER A 162 7.52 -14.78 10.48
C SER A 162 8.34 -14.21 11.66
N THR A 163 8.84 -12.99 11.52
CA THR A 163 9.57 -12.28 12.56
C THR A 163 8.71 -12.03 13.79
N ILE A 164 7.49 -11.52 13.62
CA ILE A 164 6.55 -11.26 14.74
C ILE A 164 6.19 -12.55 15.48
N ILE A 165 5.97 -13.65 14.74
CA ILE A 165 5.74 -14.98 15.33
C ILE A 165 6.93 -15.38 16.21
N ASN A 166 8.15 -15.30 15.68
CA ASN A 166 9.36 -15.72 16.39
C ASN A 166 9.70 -14.83 17.60
N GLN A 167 9.38 -13.54 17.53
CA GLN A 167 9.58 -12.59 18.63
C GLN A 167 8.53 -12.75 19.75
N GLY A 168 7.40 -13.39 19.45
CA GLY A 168 6.33 -13.57 20.42
C GLY A 168 5.36 -12.38 20.50
N GLY A 169 5.26 -11.60 19.43
CA GLY A 169 4.20 -10.60 19.24
C GLY A 169 4.67 -9.22 18.76
N ILE A 170 3.72 -8.30 18.65
CA ILE A 170 3.90 -6.93 18.16
C ILE A 170 3.27 -5.93 19.15
N GLU A 171 3.99 -4.84 19.42
CA GLU A 171 3.58 -3.75 20.30
C GLU A 171 2.61 -2.77 19.62
N LEU A 172 1.96 -1.94 20.45
CA LEU A 172 1.20 -0.78 19.97
C LEU A 172 2.14 0.29 19.40
N GLU A 173 1.64 1.05 18.43
CA GLU A 173 2.28 2.25 17.92
C GLU A 173 2.59 3.26 19.04
N SER A 174 1.71 3.38 20.05
CA SER A 174 1.95 4.24 21.20
C SER A 174 3.09 3.79 22.12
N SER A 175 3.43 2.49 22.11
CA SER A 175 4.52 1.93 22.91
C SER A 175 5.86 1.95 22.18
N TYR A 176 5.82 1.81 20.84
CA TYR A 176 6.98 1.83 19.96
C TYR A 176 6.68 2.68 18.72
N PRO A 177 6.79 4.02 18.82
CA PRO A 177 6.35 4.92 17.75
C PRO A 177 7.23 4.87 16.50
N TYR A 178 6.60 5.13 15.35
CA TYR A 178 7.24 5.27 14.06
C TYR A 178 8.14 6.50 13.95
N THR A 179 9.38 6.29 13.52
CA THR A 179 10.40 7.34 13.35
C THR A 179 10.81 7.54 11.90
N GLY A 180 10.37 6.67 10.99
CA GLY A 180 10.71 6.75 9.56
C GLY A 180 12.17 6.47 9.25
N GLN A 181 12.91 5.83 10.15
CA GLN A 181 14.30 5.46 9.98
C GLN A 181 14.58 4.15 10.70
N GLN A 182 15.45 3.30 10.15
CA GLN A 182 15.84 2.07 10.83
C GLN A 182 16.73 2.39 12.03
N GLY A 183 16.32 1.91 13.21
CA GLY A 183 17.03 2.01 14.47
C GLY A 183 17.44 0.65 15.01
N GLN A 184 17.87 0.65 16.28
CA GLN A 184 18.09 -0.60 17.01
C GLN A 184 16.75 -1.21 17.42
N CYS A 185 16.63 -2.54 17.35
CA CYS A 185 15.46 -3.23 17.85
C CYS A 185 15.30 -3.04 19.37
N ARG A 186 14.19 -2.43 19.78
CA ARG A 186 13.83 -2.17 21.19
C ARG A 186 12.62 -2.96 21.68
N PHE A 187 12.21 -3.97 20.93
CA PHE A 187 11.03 -4.77 21.24
C PHE A 187 11.13 -5.41 22.62
N GLN A 188 10.03 -5.36 23.38
CA GLN A 188 9.91 -5.96 24.69
C GLN A 188 8.76 -6.98 24.66
N PRO A 189 9.04 -8.30 24.80
CA PRO A 189 8.00 -9.33 24.75
C PRO A 189 6.84 -9.13 25.74
N GLY A 190 7.10 -8.51 26.88
CA GLY A 190 6.09 -8.17 27.89
C GLY A 190 5.12 -7.05 27.47
N LYS A 191 5.44 -6.28 26.43
CA LYS A 191 4.59 -5.20 25.88
C LYS A 191 3.83 -5.59 24.61
N ALA A 192 4.00 -6.83 24.14
CA ALA A 192 3.30 -7.32 22.96
C ALA A 192 1.77 -7.24 23.13
N MET A 193 1.13 -6.48 22.25
CA MET A 193 -0.32 -6.30 22.20
C MET A 193 -1.01 -7.43 21.44
N VAL A 194 -0.41 -7.87 20.33
CA VAL A 194 -0.96 -8.93 19.47
C VAL A 194 0.10 -10.00 19.26
N ARG A 195 -0.33 -11.27 19.31
CA ARG A 195 0.51 -12.43 18.99
C ARG A 195 -0.03 -13.13 17.76
N LEU A 196 0.87 -13.70 16.96
CA LEU A 196 0.53 -14.44 15.75
C LEU A 196 0.77 -15.92 15.99
N THR A 197 -0.14 -16.76 15.48
CA THR A 197 -0.06 -18.23 15.56
C THR A 197 0.41 -18.86 14.25
N GLY A 198 0.35 -18.13 13.15
CA GLY A 198 0.81 -18.60 11.85
C GLY A 198 0.73 -17.53 10.78
N CYS A 199 1.28 -17.84 9.60
CA CYS A 199 1.20 -17.00 8.42
C CYS A 199 1.11 -17.85 7.15
N LYS A 200 0.51 -17.27 6.11
CA LYS A 200 0.35 -17.87 4.79
C LYS A 200 0.87 -16.90 3.73
N SER A 201 1.53 -17.44 2.73
CA SER A 201 1.91 -16.73 1.51
C SER A 201 1.13 -17.34 0.35
N TYR A 202 0.72 -16.51 -0.61
CA TYR A 202 -0.22 -16.91 -1.64
C TYR A 202 0.40 -16.74 -3.04
N ASN A 203 0.13 -17.72 -3.90
CA ASN A 203 0.36 -17.63 -5.34
C ASN A 203 -0.98 -17.88 -6.03
N LEU A 204 -1.78 -16.81 -6.12
CA LEU A 204 -3.10 -16.85 -6.75
C LEU A 204 -3.02 -16.33 -8.17
N SER A 205 -3.88 -16.86 -9.03
CA SER A 205 -4.10 -16.36 -10.39
C SER A 205 -5.55 -15.98 -10.66
N SER A 206 -6.49 -16.43 -9.81
CA SER A 206 -7.92 -16.19 -9.98
C SER A 206 -8.40 -14.97 -9.19
N GLN A 207 -9.03 -14.03 -9.89
CA GLN A 207 -9.70 -12.88 -9.26
C GLN A 207 -10.84 -13.32 -8.33
N GLU A 208 -11.58 -14.37 -8.69
CA GLU A 208 -12.67 -14.88 -7.87
C GLU A 208 -12.14 -15.50 -6.58
N LYS A 209 -11.03 -16.26 -6.67
CA LYS A 209 -10.35 -16.82 -5.48
C LYS A 209 -9.80 -15.72 -4.58
N LEU A 210 -9.29 -14.62 -5.14
CA LEU A 210 -8.89 -13.46 -4.35
C LEU A 210 -10.07 -12.77 -3.65
N LYS A 211 -11.24 -12.64 -4.31
CA LYS A 211 -12.47 -12.14 -3.65
C LYS A 211 -12.86 -13.05 -2.49
N GLN A 212 -12.90 -14.37 -2.71
CA GLN A 212 -13.26 -15.36 -1.69
C GLN A 212 -12.28 -15.33 -0.51
N LEU A 213 -10.98 -15.25 -0.79
CA LEU A 213 -9.96 -15.09 0.24
C LEU A 213 -10.20 -13.81 1.05
N LEU A 214 -10.39 -12.66 0.40
CA LEU A 214 -10.59 -11.37 1.07
C LEU A 214 -11.82 -11.38 2.00
N LEU A 215 -12.89 -12.07 1.62
CA LEU A 215 -14.09 -12.21 2.45
C LEU A 215 -13.88 -13.14 3.64
N SER A 216 -13.17 -14.24 3.43
CA SER A 216 -12.98 -15.27 4.45
C SER A 216 -11.97 -14.86 5.53
N VAL A 217 -10.89 -14.16 5.14
CA VAL A 217 -9.83 -13.81 6.08
C VAL A 217 -9.85 -12.35 6.52
N GLY A 218 -10.46 -11.43 5.76
CA GLY A 218 -10.30 -10.00 6.01
C GLY A 218 -9.31 -9.32 5.06
N PRO A 219 -9.00 -8.03 5.27
CA PRO A 219 -8.03 -7.29 4.46
C PRO A 219 -6.70 -8.03 4.28
N ILE A 220 -6.13 -8.02 3.07
CA ILE A 220 -4.97 -8.85 2.71
C ILE A 220 -3.75 -7.97 2.43
N ALA A 221 -2.59 -8.33 2.98
CA ALA A 221 -1.33 -7.69 2.65
C ALA A 221 -0.89 -8.15 1.25
N ILE A 222 -0.77 -7.21 0.31
CA ILE A 222 -0.45 -7.45 -1.10
C ILE A 222 0.72 -6.57 -1.55
N ALA A 223 1.29 -6.87 -2.72
CA ALA A 223 2.24 -6.00 -3.38
C ALA A 223 1.81 -5.69 -4.81
N VAL A 224 2.19 -4.53 -5.31
CA VAL A 224 1.85 -4.01 -6.64
C VAL A 224 3.05 -3.31 -7.29
N ARG A 225 2.95 -3.07 -8.59
CA ARG A 225 3.82 -2.16 -9.34
C ARG A 225 3.30 -0.73 -9.18
N ALA A 226 4.11 0.15 -8.59
CA ALA A 226 3.75 1.53 -8.27
C ALA A 226 4.67 2.58 -8.94
N GLY A 227 5.24 2.25 -10.09
CA GLY A 227 6.24 3.10 -10.77
C GLY A 227 5.70 4.47 -11.20
N ASN A 228 4.41 4.61 -11.48
CA ASN A 228 3.81 5.89 -11.88
C ASN A 228 2.62 6.30 -11.00
N PHE A 229 2.65 5.92 -9.71
CA PHE A 229 1.59 6.26 -8.75
C PHE A 229 1.70 7.68 -8.20
N ARG A 230 2.86 8.36 -8.33
CA ARG A 230 3.09 9.73 -7.81
C ARG A 230 1.92 10.69 -8.04
N PRO A 231 1.34 10.79 -9.25
CA PRO A 231 0.34 11.79 -9.56
C PRO A 231 -1.09 11.28 -9.36
N TYR A 232 -1.32 10.06 -8.85
CA TYR A 232 -2.67 9.51 -8.65
C TYR A 232 -3.46 10.41 -7.69
N HIS A 233 -4.65 10.85 -8.12
CA HIS A 233 -5.54 11.67 -7.32
C HIS A 233 -6.93 11.04 -7.15
N GLY A 234 -7.41 10.29 -8.14
CA GLY A 234 -8.57 9.42 -7.96
C GLY A 234 -9.04 8.68 -9.20
N GLY A 235 -10.17 7.96 -9.04
CA GLY A 235 -10.69 7.04 -10.05
C GLY A 235 -9.97 5.68 -10.08
N ILE A 236 -10.33 4.84 -11.04
CA ILE A 236 -9.80 3.49 -11.29
C ILE A 236 -8.59 3.56 -12.23
N MET A 237 -7.42 3.32 -11.65
CA MET A 237 -6.15 3.25 -12.37
C MET A 237 -6.05 1.97 -13.23
N THR A 238 -5.68 2.12 -14.50
CA THR A 238 -5.41 1.04 -15.45
C THR A 238 -3.94 0.61 -15.42
N ASP A 239 -3.63 -0.57 -15.99
CA ASP A 239 -2.29 -1.17 -15.93
C ASP A 239 -1.17 -0.29 -16.49
N GLU A 240 -1.48 0.55 -17.49
CA GLU A 240 -0.54 1.51 -18.08
C GLU A 240 0.01 2.53 -17.06
N TYR A 241 -0.77 2.87 -16.04
CA TYR A 241 -0.40 3.84 -15.00
C TYR A 241 0.32 3.21 -13.82
N CYS A 242 0.43 1.87 -13.78
CA CYS A 242 1.24 1.19 -12.77
C CYS A 242 2.74 1.42 -13.01
N GLY A 243 3.11 1.92 -14.20
CA GLY A 243 4.49 2.12 -14.62
C GLY A 243 5.10 0.84 -15.21
N LYS A 244 6.35 0.95 -15.68
CA LYS A 244 7.15 -0.18 -16.16
C LYS A 244 8.01 -0.73 -15.02
N GLY A 245 8.27 -2.03 -14.99
CA GLY A 245 9.18 -2.66 -14.02
C GLY A 245 8.56 -3.76 -13.16
N GLY A 246 9.27 -4.16 -12.11
CA GLY A 246 8.82 -5.20 -11.18
C GLY A 246 7.86 -4.70 -10.10
N ILE A 247 7.34 -5.63 -9.31
CA ILE A 247 6.60 -5.34 -8.08
C ILE A 247 7.52 -4.57 -7.12
N ASN A 248 7.10 -3.39 -6.67
CA ASN A 248 7.95 -2.47 -5.90
C ASN A 248 7.29 -1.94 -4.62
N HIS A 249 5.97 -2.08 -4.45
CA HIS A 249 5.23 -1.42 -3.36
C HIS A 249 4.28 -2.37 -2.65
N ALA A 250 4.28 -2.35 -1.32
CA ALA A 250 3.39 -3.16 -0.49
C ALA A 250 2.24 -2.32 0.07
N VAL A 251 1.03 -2.85 -0.01
CA VAL A 251 -0.22 -2.14 0.29
C VAL A 251 -1.24 -3.12 0.88
N LEU A 252 -2.40 -2.64 1.33
CA LEU A 252 -3.41 -3.48 1.94
C LEU A 252 -4.68 -3.50 1.09
N LEU A 253 -5.04 -4.68 0.57
CA LEU A 253 -6.30 -4.90 -0.14
C LEU A 253 -7.45 -4.89 0.87
N VAL A 254 -8.41 -3.97 0.72
CA VAL A 254 -9.51 -3.79 1.68
C VAL A 254 -10.89 -3.99 1.07
N GLY A 255 -10.99 -4.12 -0.25
CA GLY A 255 -12.27 -4.30 -0.91
C GLY A 255 -12.17 -4.42 -2.42
N TYR A 256 -13.34 -4.45 -3.04
CA TYR A 256 -13.55 -4.41 -4.47
C TYR A 256 -14.96 -3.90 -4.76
N GLY A 257 -15.19 -3.46 -5.99
CA GLY A 257 -16.51 -3.04 -6.42
C GLY A 257 -16.55 -2.70 -7.90
N THR A 258 -17.52 -1.88 -8.27
CA THR A 258 -17.72 -1.37 -9.62
C THR A 258 -18.07 0.11 -9.53
N GLU A 259 -17.45 0.94 -10.38
CA GLU A 259 -17.74 2.37 -10.52
C GLU A 259 -18.00 2.65 -11.99
N ASN A 260 -19.19 3.18 -12.33
CA ASN A 260 -19.60 3.44 -13.72
C ASN A 260 -19.44 2.24 -14.66
N GLY A 261 -19.76 1.03 -14.19
CA GLY A 261 -19.62 -0.20 -14.96
C GLY A 261 -18.20 -0.75 -15.06
N HIS A 262 -17.21 -0.13 -14.39
CA HIS A 262 -15.83 -0.60 -14.37
C HIS A 262 -15.47 -1.24 -13.04
N PRO A 263 -15.12 -2.54 -13.02
CA PRO A 263 -14.74 -3.24 -11.80
C PRO A 263 -13.36 -2.79 -11.29
N TYR A 264 -13.21 -2.72 -9.97
CA TYR A 264 -11.95 -2.32 -9.33
C TYR A 264 -11.63 -3.15 -8.07
N TRP A 265 -10.35 -3.18 -7.73
CA TRP A 265 -9.85 -3.47 -6.39
C TRP A 265 -9.67 -2.17 -5.62
N LEU A 266 -10.06 -2.17 -4.34
CA LEU A 266 -9.89 -1.04 -3.43
C LEU A 266 -8.76 -1.34 -2.46
N VAL A 267 -7.79 -0.44 -2.39
CA VAL A 267 -6.57 -0.70 -1.65
C VAL A 267 -6.12 0.54 -0.85
N LYS A 268 -5.70 0.26 0.38
CA LYS A 268 -5.21 1.22 1.38
C LYS A 268 -3.71 1.43 1.17
N ASN A 269 -3.28 2.68 1.09
CA ASN A 269 -1.88 3.06 0.95
C ASN A 269 -1.29 3.60 2.28
N SER A 270 0.02 3.88 2.28
CA SER A 270 0.82 4.36 3.41
C SER A 270 1.50 5.71 3.14
N TRP A 271 0.92 6.53 2.27
CA TRP A 271 1.44 7.86 1.89
C TRP A 271 0.54 8.99 2.39
N GLY A 272 -0.09 8.81 3.56
CA GLY A 272 -0.96 9.82 4.16
C GLY A 272 -2.27 10.04 3.44
N THR A 273 -3.10 10.89 4.04
CA THR A 273 -4.47 11.17 3.57
C THR A 273 -4.54 12.18 2.43
N ILE A 274 -3.45 12.89 2.15
CA ILE A 274 -3.40 13.90 1.08
C ILE A 274 -3.26 13.22 -0.29
N TRP A 275 -2.53 12.11 -0.35
CA TRP A 275 -2.35 11.34 -1.58
C TRP A 275 -3.60 10.52 -1.93
N GLY A 276 -3.96 10.46 -3.22
CA GLY A 276 -5.07 9.67 -3.75
C GLY A 276 -6.45 10.00 -3.16
N GLU A 277 -7.32 9.00 -3.10
CA GLU A 277 -8.68 9.12 -2.57
C GLU A 277 -8.66 9.01 -1.04
N ARG A 278 -8.18 10.07 -0.38
CA ARG A 278 -7.96 10.10 1.09
C ARG A 278 -7.04 8.97 1.56
N GLY A 279 -5.94 8.73 0.86
CA GLY A 279 -4.96 7.67 1.12
C GLY A 279 -5.32 6.29 0.58
N TYR A 280 -6.43 6.17 -0.16
CA TYR A 280 -6.80 4.96 -0.90
C TYR A 280 -6.57 5.15 -2.39
N PHE A 281 -6.52 4.04 -3.11
CA PHE A 281 -6.59 4.03 -4.56
C PHE A 281 -7.38 2.84 -5.07
N LYS A 282 -7.83 2.95 -6.31
CA LYS A 282 -8.51 1.87 -7.04
C LYS A 282 -7.65 1.45 -8.23
N VAL A 283 -7.52 0.15 -8.42
CA VAL A 283 -6.94 -0.44 -9.65
C VAL A 283 -7.98 -1.26 -10.36
N THR A 284 -7.91 -1.30 -11.68
CA THR A 284 -8.81 -2.11 -12.51
C THR A 284 -8.82 -3.57 -12.08
N ARG A 285 -10.00 -4.19 -12.13
CA ARG A 285 -10.26 -5.62 -11.88
C ARG A 285 -10.98 -6.24 -13.10
N ALA A 286 -10.65 -5.78 -14.30
CA ALA A 286 -11.23 -6.31 -15.53
C ALA A 286 -10.56 -7.64 -15.92
N GLU A 287 -11.24 -8.46 -16.73
CA GLU A 287 -10.64 -9.62 -17.36
C GLU A 287 -9.46 -9.20 -18.26
N GLY A 288 -8.37 -9.97 -18.25
CA GLY A 288 -7.14 -9.66 -18.98
C GLY A 288 -6.26 -8.55 -18.36
N SER A 289 -6.68 -7.93 -17.26
CA SER A 289 -5.87 -6.94 -16.54
C SER A 289 -4.86 -7.59 -15.59
N GLU A 290 -3.66 -7.01 -15.51
CA GLU A 290 -2.65 -7.37 -14.51
C GLU A 290 -3.00 -6.82 -13.11
N SER A 291 -3.92 -5.85 -13.02
CA SER A 291 -4.28 -5.13 -11.79
C SER A 291 -3.04 -4.57 -11.07
N CYS A 292 -2.14 -3.90 -11.80
CA CYS A 292 -0.80 -3.50 -11.33
C CYS A 292 0.06 -4.66 -10.81
N GLY A 293 -0.15 -5.88 -11.32
CA GLY A 293 0.59 -7.07 -10.93
C GLY A 293 0.20 -7.63 -9.56
N ILE A 294 -1.02 -7.42 -9.08
CA ILE A 294 -1.49 -7.90 -7.76
C ILE A 294 -1.33 -9.42 -7.57
N PHE A 295 -1.40 -10.19 -8.65
CA PHE A 295 -1.20 -11.64 -8.69
C PHE A 295 0.29 -11.96 -8.75
N ASN A 296 0.95 -11.89 -7.60
CA ASN A 296 2.37 -12.19 -7.42
C ASN A 296 2.60 -12.94 -6.10
N ASN A 297 3.83 -13.39 -5.87
CA ASN A 297 4.20 -14.25 -4.73
C ASN A 297 4.43 -13.50 -3.40
N PHE A 298 4.16 -12.19 -3.31
CA PHE A 298 4.31 -11.42 -2.07
C PHE A 298 3.02 -11.34 -1.25
N MET A 299 1.88 -11.73 -1.81
CA MET A 299 0.61 -11.73 -1.07
C MET A 299 0.70 -12.62 0.17
N ALA A 300 0.30 -12.09 1.33
CA ALA A 300 0.42 -12.80 2.58
C ALA A 300 -0.68 -12.42 3.59
N THR A 301 -0.93 -13.34 4.52
CA THR A 301 -1.78 -13.13 5.69
C THR A 301 -1.14 -13.73 6.93
N ALA A 302 -1.54 -13.26 8.10
CA ALA A 302 -1.19 -13.80 9.40
C ALA A 302 -2.46 -14.15 10.17
N THR A 303 -2.37 -15.17 11.02
CA THR A 303 -3.43 -15.54 11.95
C THR A 303 -3.05 -15.04 13.34
N ILE A 304 -3.93 -14.28 13.98
CA ILE A 304 -3.73 -13.83 15.35
C ILE A 304 -4.13 -14.93 16.35
N MET A 305 -3.49 -14.92 17.52
CA MET A 305 -3.83 -15.80 18.65
C MET A 305 -5.22 -15.51 19.21
#